data_AF-A0A2S9FM39-F1
#
_entry.id   AF-A0A2S9FM39-F1
#
_cell.length_a   1.000
_cell.length_b   1.000
_cell.length_c   1.000
_cell.angle_alpha   90.00
_cell.angle_beta   90.00
_cell.angle_gamma   90.00
#
_symmetry.space_group_name_H-M   'P 1'
#
loop_
_entity.id
_entity.type
_entity.pdbx_description
1 polymer ?
#
loop_
_entity_poly.entity_id
_entity_poly.type
_entity_poly.pdbx_seq_one_letter_code
_entity_poly.pdbx_strand_id
1 'polypeptide(L)'
;ALHCRRAVFERVLREIASREPQLTMVAGHVDHVHREAGRAVGVAVNGDRLAGDLVIDASGRASRVMREARGGDGEGGPCGAAYVSRQYRLADTAEPGPVNSPVGLSLDLDGYFAVMFLHDDRTFSVTITHGGTDSRLHGLRDTA
;
A
#
# COMPACT_ATOMS: atom_id res chain seq x y z
N ALA A 1 -12.57 8.79 9.12
CA ALA A 1 -11.35 7.98 8.92
C ALA A 1 -11.16 7.07 10.14
N LEU A 2 -10.46 5.94 10.01
CA LEU A 2 -10.27 4.96 11.10
C LEU A 2 -9.30 5.44 12.21
N HIS A 3 -8.60 6.55 12.00
CA HIS A 3 -7.61 7.13 12.92
C HIS A 3 -6.67 6.09 13.52
N CYS A 4 -6.17 5.20 12.68
CA CYS A 4 -5.22 4.17 13.07
C CYS A 4 -4.10 4.08 12.03
N ARG A 5 -2.91 3.69 12.48
CA ARG A 5 -1.81 3.32 11.59
C ARG A 5 -2.22 2.12 10.77
N ARG A 6 -1.83 2.11 9.49
CA ARG A 6 -2.05 0.99 8.58
C ARG A 6 -1.55 -0.33 9.18
N ALA A 7 -0.37 -0.32 9.79
CA ALA A 7 0.22 -1.52 10.41
C ALA A 7 -0.65 -2.12 11.53
N VAL A 8 -1.34 -1.29 12.31
CA VAL A 8 -2.24 -1.77 13.37
C VAL A 8 -3.49 -2.41 12.75
N PHE A 9 -4.09 -1.74 11.77
CA PHE A 9 -5.25 -2.26 11.05
C PHE A 9 -4.94 -3.60 10.37
N GLU A 10 -3.84 -3.67 9.60
CA GLU A 10 -3.41 -4.89 8.93
C GLU A 10 -3.09 -6.02 9.91
N ARG A 11 -2.47 -5.70 11.06
CA ARG A 11 -2.22 -6.69 12.11
C ARG A 11 -3.51 -7.31 12.64
N VAL A 12 -4.53 -6.48 12.92
CA VAL A 12 -5.83 -6.96 13.42
C VAL A 12 -6.55 -7.79 12.35
N LEU A 13 -6.55 -7.34 11.09
CA LEU A 13 -7.10 -8.14 9.98
C LEU A 13 -6.40 -9.49 9.85
N ARG A 14 -5.06 -9.50 9.93
CA ARG A 14 -4.26 -10.73 9.88
C ARG A 14 -4.59 -11.67 11.03
N GLU A 15 -4.76 -11.13 12.24
CA GLU A 15 -5.14 -11.91 13.42
C GLU A 15 -6.51 -12.57 13.25
N ILE A 16 -7.51 -11.82 12.78
CA ILE A 16 -8.86 -12.36 12.50
C ILE A 16 -8.77 -13.45 11.43
N ALA A 17 -8.13 -13.13 10.30
CA ALA A 17 -7.93 -14.07 9.19
C ALA A 17 -7.26 -15.38 9.66
N SER A 18 -6.27 -15.30 10.55
CA SER A 18 -5.57 -16.49 11.06
C SER A 18 -6.44 -17.44 11.89
N ARG A 19 -7.60 -16.97 12.37
CA ARG A 19 -8.56 -17.77 13.14
C ARG A 19 -9.69 -18.33 12.29
N GLU A 20 -9.80 -17.94 11.03
CA GLU A 20 -10.84 -18.41 10.14
C GLU A 20 -10.59 -19.88 9.75
N PRO A 21 -11.47 -20.83 10.09
CA PRO A 21 -11.20 -22.27 9.91
C PRO A 21 -10.96 -22.70 8.45
N GLN A 22 -11.48 -21.94 7.50
CA GLN A 22 -11.37 -22.21 6.07
C GLN A 22 -10.23 -21.43 5.40
N LEU A 23 -9.46 -20.65 6.17
CA LEU A 23 -8.33 -19.90 5.66
C LEU A 23 -7.02 -20.53 6.10
N THR A 24 -6.20 -20.90 5.12
CA THR A 24 -4.80 -21.28 5.39
C THR A 24 -3.90 -20.09 5.10
N MET A 25 -3.16 -19.65 6.11
CA MET A 25 -2.15 -18.61 5.96
C MET A 25 -0.79 -19.21 5.69
N VAL A 26 -0.22 -18.90 4.53
CA VAL A 26 1.15 -19.29 4.16
C VAL A 26 2.02 -18.04 4.11
N ALA A 27 3.16 -18.06 4.80
CA ALA A 27 4.16 -17.00 4.72
C ALA A 27 5.30 -17.43 3.79
N GLY A 28 5.53 -16.66 2.73
CA GLY A 28 6.58 -16.94 1.75
C GLY A 28 6.61 -15.91 0.62
N HIS A 29 7.58 -16.05 -0.27
CA HIS A 29 7.64 -15.28 -1.51
C HIS A 29 6.89 -16.03 -2.61
N VAL A 30 6.00 -15.35 -3.32
CA VAL A 30 5.35 -15.94 -4.49
C VAL A 30 6.22 -15.69 -5.71
N ASP A 31 6.80 -16.75 -6.25
CA ASP A 31 7.76 -16.68 -7.36
C ASP A 31 7.03 -16.40 -8.70
N HIS A 32 5.97 -17.16 -8.97
CA HIS A 32 5.16 -17.05 -10.19
C HIS A 32 3.81 -17.78 -10.05
N VAL A 33 2.95 -17.61 -11.05
CA VAL A 33 1.65 -18.30 -11.16
C VAL A 33 1.76 -19.50 -12.11
N HIS A 34 1.32 -20.67 -11.65
CA HIS A 34 1.20 -21.85 -12.52
C HIS A 34 -0.03 -21.74 -13.41
N ARG A 35 0.12 -22.09 -14.68
CA ARG A 35 -0.96 -22.02 -15.67
C ARG A 35 -1.05 -23.28 -16.52
N GLU A 36 -2.27 -23.71 -16.81
CA GLU A 36 -2.59 -24.81 -17.72
C GLU A 36 -3.70 -24.34 -18.67
N ALA A 37 -3.52 -24.54 -19.98
CA ALA A 37 -4.44 -24.07 -21.02
C ALA A 37 -4.84 -22.58 -20.87
N GLY A 38 -3.90 -21.73 -20.43
CA GLY A 38 -4.12 -20.30 -20.21
C GLY A 38 -4.84 -19.93 -18.90
N ARG A 39 -5.29 -20.89 -18.11
CA ARG A 39 -5.94 -20.68 -16.81
C ARG A 39 -4.94 -20.86 -15.66
N ALA A 40 -5.06 -20.03 -14.62
CA ALA A 40 -4.28 -20.21 -13.39
C ALA A 40 -4.74 -21.48 -12.64
N VAL A 41 -3.78 -22.26 -12.15
CA VAL A 41 -4.02 -23.53 -11.42
C VAL A 41 -3.27 -23.60 -10.08
N GLY A 42 -2.68 -22.48 -9.67
CA GLY A 42 -1.91 -22.38 -8.44
C GLY A 42 -0.78 -21.37 -8.53
N VAL A 43 0.06 -21.36 -7.50
CA VAL A 43 1.23 -20.49 -7.39
C VAL A 43 2.44 -21.26 -6.87
N ALA A 44 3.64 -20.83 -7.24
CA ALA A 44 4.88 -21.28 -6.63
C ALA A 44 5.21 -20.36 -5.45
N VAL A 45 5.41 -20.93 -4.25
CA VAL A 45 5.79 -20.22 -3.04
C VAL A 45 7.09 -20.80 -2.50
N ASN A 46 8.17 -20.02 -2.53
CA ASN A 46 9.53 -20.49 -2.20
C ASN A 46 9.92 -21.78 -2.96
N GLY A 47 9.50 -21.91 -4.21
CA GLY A 47 9.70 -23.12 -5.04
C GLY A 47 8.67 -24.24 -4.87
N ASP A 48 7.83 -24.22 -3.82
CA ASP A 48 6.78 -25.23 -3.62
C ASP A 48 5.49 -24.86 -4.35
N ARG A 49 4.84 -25.83 -4.99
CA ARG A 49 3.55 -25.61 -5.67
C ARG A 49 2.40 -25.64 -4.66
N LEU A 50 1.65 -24.54 -4.60
CA LEU A 50 0.34 -24.47 -3.97
C LEU A 50 -0.75 -24.48 -5.04
N ALA A 51 -1.57 -25.54 -5.07
CA ALA A 51 -2.67 -25.66 -6.01
C ALA A 51 -3.83 -24.73 -5.67
N GLY A 52 -4.55 -24.25 -6.69
CA GLY A 52 -5.76 -23.47 -6.51
C GLY A 52 -6.47 -23.19 -7.83
N ASP A 53 -7.79 -23.25 -7.83
CA ASP A 53 -8.59 -23.06 -9.05
C ASP A 53 -8.72 -21.59 -9.46
N LEU A 54 -8.44 -20.67 -8.55
CA LEU A 54 -8.48 -19.22 -8.75
C LEU A 54 -7.30 -18.57 -8.00
N VAL A 55 -6.61 -17.65 -8.68
CA VAL A 55 -5.54 -16.84 -8.10
C VAL A 55 -5.95 -15.38 -8.14
N ILE A 56 -5.95 -14.72 -6.98
CA ILE A 56 -6.24 -13.29 -6.83
C ILE A 56 -4.93 -12.59 -6.47
N ASP A 57 -4.41 -11.75 -7.36
CA ASP A 57 -3.22 -10.96 -7.08
C ASP A 57 -3.57 -9.68 -6.29
N ALA A 58 -3.27 -9.73 -4.99
CA ALA A 58 -3.38 -8.60 -4.07
C ALA A 58 -1.98 -8.06 -3.65
N SER A 59 -0.93 -8.29 -4.45
CA SER A 59 0.46 -7.89 -4.14
C SER A 59 0.74 -6.38 -4.29
N GLY A 60 -0.27 -5.59 -4.64
CA GLY A 60 -0.21 -4.14 -4.74
C GLY A 60 0.22 -3.63 -6.13
N ARG A 61 0.56 -2.33 -6.20
CA ARG A 61 0.70 -1.56 -7.45
C ARG A 61 1.62 -2.21 -8.49
N ALA A 62 2.69 -2.87 -8.06
CA ALA A 62 3.67 -3.43 -8.98
C ALA A 62 3.21 -4.76 -9.63
N SER A 63 2.29 -5.50 -8.99
CA SER A 63 1.70 -6.76 -9.49
C SER A 63 2.72 -7.68 -10.18
N ARG A 64 3.91 -7.81 -9.57
CA ARG A 64 5.09 -8.40 -10.24
C ARG A 64 4.85 -9.87 -10.59
N VAL A 65 4.16 -10.59 -9.71
CA VAL A 65 3.86 -12.02 -9.85
C VAL A 65 2.99 -12.35 -11.06
N MET A 66 2.15 -11.39 -11.50
CA MET A 66 1.27 -11.57 -12.66
C MET A 66 1.88 -11.06 -13.95
N ARG A 67 3.09 -10.48 -13.95
CA ARG A 67 3.65 -9.81 -15.13
C ARG A 67 3.70 -10.71 -16.36
N GLU A 68 4.12 -11.96 -16.18
CA GLU A 68 4.20 -12.95 -17.26
C GLU A 68 2.84 -13.60 -17.56
N ALA A 69 1.92 -13.59 -16.60
CA ALA A 69 0.58 -14.14 -16.74
C ALA A 69 -0.40 -13.19 -17.44
N ARG A 70 -0.15 -11.87 -17.39
CA ARG A 70 -0.93 -10.84 -18.07
C ARG A 70 -0.76 -11.01 -19.58
N GLY A 71 -1.77 -11.58 -20.24
CA GLY A 71 -1.81 -11.77 -21.69
C GLY A 71 -2.03 -10.49 -22.51
N GLY A 72 -1.67 -9.33 -21.97
CA GLY A 72 -1.88 -8.03 -22.61
C GLY A 72 -1.47 -6.88 -21.71
N ASP A 73 -1.47 -5.67 -22.28
CA ASP A 73 -1.20 -4.44 -21.54
C ASP A 73 -2.37 -4.17 -20.59
N GLY A 74 -2.09 -4.25 -19.29
CA GLY A 74 -3.07 -3.83 -18.29
C GLY A 74 -3.38 -2.35 -18.46
N GLU A 75 -4.63 -1.96 -18.20
CA GLU A 75 -4.98 -0.54 -18.17
C GLU A 75 -4.17 0.16 -17.07
N GLY A 76 -3.42 1.17 -17.48
CA GLY A 76 -2.53 1.93 -16.60
C GLY A 76 -2.34 3.34 -17.12
N GLY A 77 -1.94 4.23 -16.22
CA GLY A 77 -1.71 5.62 -16.54
C GLY A 77 -0.95 6.34 -15.43
N PRO A 78 -0.47 7.57 -15.68
CA PRO A 78 0.15 8.37 -14.65
C PRO A 78 -0.84 8.63 -13.51
N CYS A 79 -0.35 8.50 -12.27
CA CYS A 79 -1.14 8.74 -11.06
C CYS A 79 -1.56 10.22 -10.90
N GLY A 80 -0.93 11.15 -11.63
CA GLY A 80 -1.19 12.59 -11.52
C GLY A 80 -0.74 13.21 -10.19
N ALA A 81 0.07 12.50 -9.41
CA ALA A 81 0.57 12.96 -8.12
C ALA A 81 1.96 12.38 -7.82
N ALA A 82 2.86 13.25 -7.37
CA ALA A 82 4.14 12.87 -6.78
C ALA A 82 4.11 13.28 -5.32
N TYR A 83 4.28 12.33 -4.40
CA TYR A 83 4.15 12.60 -2.97
C TYR A 83 5.20 11.87 -2.15
N VAL A 84 5.51 12.47 -1.00
CA VAL A 84 6.28 11.84 0.07
C VAL A 84 5.42 11.86 1.33
N SER A 85 5.42 10.73 2.04
CA SER A 85 4.76 10.61 3.33
C SER A 85 5.76 10.17 4.39
N ARG A 86 5.62 10.72 5.60
CA ARG A 86 6.38 10.36 6.78
C ARG A 86 5.44 10.26 7.97
N GLN A 87 5.67 9.25 8.80
CA GLN A 87 4.94 9.05 10.04
C GLN A 87 5.77 9.55 11.21
N TYR A 88 5.12 10.22 12.14
CA TYR A 88 5.70 10.79 13.35
C TYR A 88 4.91 10.33 14.57
N ARG A 89 5.55 10.40 15.73
CA ARG A 89 4.91 10.30 17.05
C ARG A 89 5.09 11.64 17.74
N LEU A 90 3.99 12.18 18.26
CA LEU A 90 4.01 13.40 19.04
C LEU A 90 4.81 13.15 20.33
N ALA A 91 5.74 14.05 20.66
CA ALA A 91 6.49 13.96 21.92
C ALA A 91 5.54 13.92 23.12
N ASP A 92 5.91 13.23 24.20
CA ASP A 92 5.02 13.01 25.35
C ASP A 92 4.55 14.33 26.00
N THR A 93 5.37 15.37 25.93
CA THR A 93 5.07 16.70 26.49
C THR A 93 4.40 17.65 25.50
N ALA A 94 4.20 17.25 24.25
CA ALA A 94 3.62 18.12 23.22
C ALA A 94 2.11 17.96 23.14
N GLU A 95 1.40 19.07 22.98
CA GLU A 95 -0.04 19.06 22.74
C GLU A 95 -0.34 18.81 21.25
N PRO A 96 -1.49 18.17 20.92
CA PRO A 96 -1.91 18.02 19.54
C PRO A 96 -2.03 19.38 18.83
N GLY A 97 -1.51 19.44 17.60
CA GLY A 97 -1.61 20.63 16.76
C GLY A 97 -3.03 20.90 16.23
N PRO A 98 -3.25 22.06 15.60
CA PRO A 98 -4.56 22.40 15.03
C PRO A 98 -4.95 21.44 13.91
N VAL A 99 -6.25 21.22 13.77
CA VAL A 99 -6.87 20.44 12.69
C VAL A 99 -7.99 21.26 12.06
N ASN A 100 -8.25 21.05 10.77
CA ASN A 100 -9.33 21.73 10.05
C ASN A 100 -10.33 20.74 9.41
N SER A 101 -10.20 19.45 9.72
CA SER A 101 -11.11 18.41 9.26
C SER A 101 -11.11 17.23 10.25
N PRO A 102 -12.13 16.34 10.19
CA PRO A 102 -12.14 15.14 11.00
C PRO A 102 -10.94 14.22 10.77
N VAL A 103 -10.31 14.26 9.58
CA VAL A 103 -9.18 13.39 9.25
C VAL A 103 -7.82 13.95 9.69
N GLY A 104 -7.78 15.23 10.07
CA GLY A 104 -6.58 15.95 10.50
C GLY A 104 -6.50 17.35 9.87
N LEU A 105 -5.31 17.71 9.39
CA LEU A 105 -5.03 19.04 8.84
C LEU A 105 -4.72 18.95 7.35
N SER A 106 -5.45 19.71 6.53
CA SER A 106 -5.16 19.89 5.12
C SER A 106 -4.71 21.33 4.86
N LEU A 107 -3.58 21.50 4.18
CA LEU A 107 -3.04 22.80 3.80
C LEU A 107 -2.91 22.87 2.29
N ASP A 108 -3.39 23.96 1.74
CA ASP A 108 -3.10 24.37 0.37
C ASP A 108 -1.82 25.23 0.40
N LEU A 109 -0.85 24.89 -0.45
CA LEU A 109 0.46 25.50 -0.52
C LEU A 109 0.75 25.86 -1.98
N ASP A 110 1.64 26.80 -2.23
CA ASP A 110 1.96 27.19 -3.61
C ASP A 110 2.59 26.01 -4.39
N GLY A 111 1.84 25.44 -5.34
CA GLY A 111 2.23 24.27 -6.13
C GLY A 111 2.17 22.91 -5.41
N TYR A 112 1.78 22.87 -4.15
CA TYR A 112 1.72 21.65 -3.34
C TYR A 112 0.45 21.61 -2.50
N PHE A 113 0.06 20.42 -2.06
CA PHE A 113 -0.85 20.29 -0.94
C PHE A 113 -0.23 19.39 0.12
N ALA A 114 -0.50 19.70 1.38
CA ALA A 114 -0.06 18.91 2.51
C ALA A 114 -1.26 18.39 3.29
N VAL A 115 -1.25 17.10 3.63
CA VAL A 115 -2.25 16.51 4.52
C VAL A 115 -1.55 15.83 5.67
N MET A 116 -1.88 16.24 6.88
CA MET A 116 -1.59 15.53 8.10
C MET A 116 -2.77 14.64 8.47
N PHE A 117 -2.54 13.32 8.51
CA PHE A 117 -3.54 12.35 8.95
C PHE A 117 -3.32 11.98 10.41
N LEU A 118 -4.37 12.06 11.22
CA LEU A 118 -4.34 11.57 12.59
C LEU A 118 -4.40 10.04 12.63
N HIS A 119 -3.65 9.46 13.57
CA HIS A 119 -3.63 8.02 13.84
C HIS A 119 -3.75 7.73 15.35
N ASP A 120 -3.63 6.47 15.72
CA ASP A 120 -3.64 5.99 17.10
C ASP A 120 -2.31 6.30 17.80
N ASP A 121 -2.26 6.13 19.13
CA ASP A 121 -0.99 6.11 19.90
C ASP A 121 -0.15 7.39 19.72
N ARG A 122 -0.82 8.56 19.68
CA ARG A 122 -0.21 9.89 19.46
C ARG A 122 0.61 9.96 18.17
N THR A 123 0.30 9.13 17.18
CA THR A 123 0.97 9.15 15.88
C THR A 123 0.15 9.92 14.85
N PHE A 124 0.86 10.44 13.86
CA PHE A 124 0.28 11.11 12.71
C PHE A 124 1.21 10.90 11.51
N SER A 125 0.68 11.02 10.30
CA SER A 125 1.51 11.08 9.10
C SER A 125 1.33 12.42 8.41
N VAL A 126 2.41 12.94 7.82
CA VAL A 126 2.38 14.13 6.98
C VAL A 126 2.70 13.68 5.56
N THR A 127 1.79 13.97 4.64
CA THR A 127 1.95 13.71 3.22
C THR A 127 2.03 15.04 2.49
N ILE A 128 3.14 15.28 1.79
CA ILE A 128 3.32 16.44 0.92
C ILE A 128 3.22 15.94 -0.50
N THR A 129 2.37 16.58 -1.30
CA THR A 129 2.04 16.15 -2.65
C THR A 129 2.15 17.30 -3.64
N HIS A 130 2.77 17.04 -4.78
CA HIS A 130 2.73 17.86 -5.98
C HIS A 130 1.80 17.21 -7.01
N GLY A 131 1.14 18.01 -7.86
CA GLY A 131 0.24 17.55 -8.93
C GLY A 131 0.91 16.76 -10.07
N GLY A 132 2.13 16.26 -9.88
CA GLY A 132 2.82 15.37 -10.81
C GLY A 132 3.24 15.97 -12.17
N THR A 133 2.98 17.27 -12.41
CA THR A 133 3.33 17.96 -13.66
C THR A 133 4.83 18.23 -13.81
N ASP A 134 5.58 18.26 -12.71
CA ASP A 134 7.04 18.35 -12.72
C ASP A 134 7.66 16.95 -12.73
N SER A 135 8.17 16.53 -13.89
CA SER A 135 8.74 15.20 -14.08
C SER A 135 10.01 14.94 -13.26
N ARG A 136 10.71 16.00 -12.82
CA ARG A 136 11.92 15.88 -12.00
C ARG A 136 11.62 15.23 -10.64
N LEU A 137 10.42 15.45 -10.10
CA LEU A 137 10.00 14.87 -8.82
C LEU A 137 9.92 13.35 -8.86
N HIS A 138 9.71 12.73 -10.03
CA HIS A 138 9.72 11.28 -10.16
C HIS A 138 11.10 10.66 -9.89
N GLY A 139 12.18 11.40 -10.19
CA GLY A 139 13.55 10.94 -10.00
C GLY A 139 14.04 11.00 -8.55
N LEU A 140 13.36 11.75 -7.67
CA LEU A 140 13.77 11.89 -6.26
C LEU A 140 13.67 10.60 -5.45
N ARG A 141 12.95 9.58 -5.95
CA ARG A 141 12.86 8.25 -5.34
C ARG A 141 14.14 7.43 -5.53
N ASP A 142 14.93 7.77 -6.55
CA ASP A 142 16.10 7.04 -6.97
C ASP A 142 17.31 7.88 -6.49
N THR A 143 17.82 7.61 -5.29
CA THR A 143 19.06 8.23 -4.79
C THR A 143 20.20 7.94 -5.75
N ALA A 144 20.93 8.97 -6.16
CA ALA A 144 22.18 8.85 -6.91
C ALA A 144 23.23 8.03 -6.16
#